data_AF-A0A820Y3W8-F1
#
_entry.id   AF-A0A820Y3W8-F1
#
_cell.length_a   1.000
_cell.length_b   1.000
_cell.length_c   1.000
_cell.angle_alpha   90.00
_cell.angle_beta   90.00
_cell.angle_gamma   90.00
#
_symmetry.space_group_name_H-M   'P 1'
#
loop_
_entity.id
_entity.type
_entity.pdbx_description
1 polymer ?
#
loop_
_entity_poly.entity_id
_entity_poly.type
_entity_poly.pdbx_seq_one_letter_code
_entity_poly.pdbx_strand_id
1 'polypeptide(L)'
;MLYDDPHRWGFTFQANAQMTLAKLHAKPTKAPVKVMESSNDSCHLDLIIYLRATPETCLQRIQTRHRSGEESISLDYLQTLHERHEEWLIHRNRTNLSIPILIVDANQTKERVYNDTNTHVENLISC
;
A
#
# COMPACT_ATOMS: atom_id res chain seq x y z
N MET A 1 -13.55 18.89 2.44
CA MET A 1 -13.95 17.58 1.88
C MET A 1 -13.47 17.55 0.43
N LEU A 2 -12.94 16.43 -0.08
CA LEU A 2 -12.28 16.36 -1.40
C LEU A 2 -13.22 16.64 -2.59
N TYR A 3 -14.54 16.54 -2.38
CA TYR A 3 -15.58 16.78 -3.38
C TYR A 3 -16.73 17.60 -2.79
N ASP A 4 -17.35 18.43 -3.62
CA ASP A 4 -18.55 19.20 -3.25
C ASP A 4 -19.80 18.30 -3.16
N ASP A 5 -19.86 17.23 -3.95
CA ASP A 5 -20.95 16.24 -3.93
C ASP A 5 -20.37 14.81 -3.95
N PRO A 6 -20.22 14.17 -2.77
CA PRO A 6 -19.69 12.81 -2.66
C PRO A 6 -20.58 11.76 -3.34
N HIS A 7 -21.90 11.96 -3.38
CA HIS A 7 -22.84 11.01 -3.98
C HIS A 7 -22.72 10.99 -5.51
N ARG A 8 -22.47 12.15 -6.12
CA ARG A 8 -22.29 12.27 -7.57
C ARG A 8 -20.91 11.82 -8.04
N TRP A 9 -19.86 12.17 -7.32
CA TRP A 9 -18.48 12.00 -7.79
C TRP A 9 -17.77 10.78 -7.21
N GLY A 10 -18.22 10.22 -6.08
CA GLY A 10 -17.56 9.11 -5.41
C GLY A 10 -17.43 7.86 -6.29
N PHE A 11 -18.56 7.41 -6.87
CA PHE A 11 -18.56 6.21 -7.72
C PHE A 11 -17.74 6.39 -9.00
N THR A 12 -17.93 7.51 -9.70
CA THR A 12 -17.23 7.79 -10.96
C THR A 12 -15.73 7.93 -10.76
N PHE A 13 -15.29 8.59 -9.68
CA PHE A 13 -13.88 8.68 -9.33
C PHE A 13 -13.29 7.31 -9.02
N GLN A 14 -13.96 6.53 -8.16
CA GLN A 14 -13.51 5.19 -7.79
C GLN A 14 -13.40 4.27 -9.01
N ALA A 15 -14.40 4.27 -9.89
CA ALA A 15 -14.39 3.48 -11.13
C ALA A 15 -13.26 3.91 -12.08
N ASN A 16 -13.04 5.22 -12.23
CA ASN A 16 -11.95 5.73 -13.07
C ASN A 16 -10.56 5.42 -12.50
N ALA A 17 -10.38 5.49 -11.17
CA ALA A 17 -9.15 5.11 -10.51
C ALA A 17 -8.85 3.62 -10.72
N GLN A 18 -9.84 2.75 -10.49
CA GLN A 18 -9.72 1.31 -10.71
C GLN A 18 -9.43 0.96 -12.19
N MET A 19 -10.11 1.61 -13.13
CA MET A 19 -9.88 1.42 -14.57
C MET A 19 -8.46 1.83 -14.98
N THR A 20 -7.96 2.95 -14.44
CA THR A 20 -6.61 3.44 -14.72
C THR A 20 -5.57 2.48 -14.16
N LEU A 21 -5.76 2.01 -12.93
CA LEU A 21 -4.90 1.02 -12.29
C LEU A 21 -4.86 -0.30 -13.08
N ALA A 22 -6.02 -0.81 -13.51
CA ALA A 22 -6.12 -2.02 -14.34
C ALA A 22 -5.34 -1.87 -15.67
N LYS A 23 -5.47 -0.72 -16.34
CA LYS A 23 -4.71 -0.42 -17.55
C LYS A 23 -3.21 -0.38 -17.29
N LEU A 24 -2.76 0.16 -16.16
CA LEU A 24 -1.33 0.16 -15.78
C LEU A 24 -0.82 -1.24 -15.47
N HIS A 25 -1.61 -2.07 -14.80
CA HIS A 25 -1.25 -3.46 -14.50
C HIS A 25 -1.24 -4.36 -15.73
N ALA A 26 -2.04 -4.05 -16.76
CA ALA A 26 -2.01 -4.75 -18.04
C ALA A 26 -0.80 -4.39 -18.93
N LYS A 27 -0.07 -3.29 -18.67
CA LYS A 27 1.10 -2.92 -19.47
C LYS A 27 2.26 -3.90 -19.27
N PRO A 28 2.89 -4.39 -20.36
CA PRO A 28 4.04 -5.28 -20.25
C PRO A 28 5.25 -4.54 -19.67
N THR A 29 6.02 -5.24 -18.84
CA THR A 29 7.25 -4.73 -18.23
C THR A 29 8.43 -5.55 -18.69
N LYS A 30 9.54 -4.88 -19.03
CA LYS A 30 10.81 -5.55 -19.40
C LYS A 30 11.62 -6.01 -18.19
N ALA A 31 11.30 -5.49 -17.00
CA ALA A 31 11.94 -5.86 -15.74
C ALA A 31 11.42 -7.22 -15.25
N PRO A 32 12.26 -8.00 -14.53
CA PRO A 32 11.88 -9.32 -14.02
C PRO A 32 10.79 -9.25 -12.92
N VAL A 33 10.63 -8.09 -12.29
CA VAL A 33 9.63 -7.85 -11.23
C VAL A 33 8.80 -6.63 -11.60
N LYS A 34 7.48 -6.74 -11.41
CA LYS A 34 6.53 -5.64 -11.53
C LYS A 34 5.95 -5.30 -10.17
N VAL A 35 6.30 -4.13 -9.65
CA VAL A 35 5.73 -3.60 -8.39
C VAL A 35 4.35 -3.00 -8.68
N MET A 36 3.38 -3.30 -7.82
CA MET A 36 2.02 -2.75 -7.89
C MET A 36 1.67 -2.11 -6.54
N GLU A 37 1.31 -0.82 -6.53
CA GLU A 37 1.02 -0.06 -5.30
C GLU A 37 -0.45 -0.21 -4.82
N SER A 38 -1.26 -1.02 -5.50
CA SER A 38 -2.63 -1.34 -5.08
C SER A 38 -3.08 -2.65 -5.73
N SER A 39 -3.36 -3.68 -4.94
CA SER A 39 -3.82 -4.97 -5.46
C SER A 39 -5.24 -4.84 -6.01
N ASN A 40 -5.45 -5.34 -7.22
CA ASN A 40 -6.79 -5.50 -7.80
C ASN A 40 -7.06 -7.01 -7.92
N ASP A 41 -8.28 -7.46 -7.63
CA ASP A 41 -8.64 -8.90 -7.51
C ASP A 41 -8.38 -9.72 -8.79
N SER A 42 -8.19 -9.05 -9.93
CA SER A 42 -7.93 -9.68 -11.22
C SER A 42 -6.46 -10.01 -11.50
N CYS A 43 -5.53 -9.70 -10.59
CA CYS A 43 -4.11 -9.98 -10.77
C CYS A 43 -3.63 -11.10 -9.87
N HIS A 44 -2.95 -12.10 -10.44
CA HIS A 44 -2.18 -13.05 -9.65
C HIS A 44 -1.02 -12.31 -8.99
N LEU A 45 -0.88 -12.42 -7.67
CA LEU A 45 0.21 -11.81 -6.91
C LEU A 45 1.12 -12.92 -6.39
N ASP A 46 2.41 -12.80 -6.64
CA ASP A 46 3.41 -13.79 -6.18
C ASP A 46 3.95 -13.44 -4.78
N LEU A 47 3.92 -12.17 -4.39
CA LEU A 47 4.42 -11.68 -3.10
C LEU A 47 3.70 -10.38 -2.71
N ILE A 48 3.36 -10.25 -1.42
CA ILE A 48 2.90 -8.99 -0.83
C ILE A 48 4.01 -8.44 0.06
N ILE A 49 4.39 -7.17 -0.13
CA ILE A 49 5.35 -6.48 0.75
C ILE A 49 4.58 -5.48 1.61
N TYR A 50 4.56 -5.71 2.92
CA TYR A 50 3.90 -4.85 3.89
C TYR A 50 4.91 -3.94 4.59
N LEU A 51 4.90 -2.65 4.23
CA LEU A 51 5.69 -1.62 4.87
C LEU A 51 5.01 -1.16 6.17
N ARG A 52 5.38 -1.76 7.29
CA ARG A 52 4.74 -1.52 8.59
C ARG A 52 5.34 -0.29 9.26
N ALA A 53 4.52 0.72 9.52
CA ALA A 53 4.91 1.92 10.28
C ALA A 53 3.84 2.27 11.32
N THR A 54 4.27 2.92 12.39
CA THR A 54 3.39 3.42 13.45
C THR A 54 2.52 4.59 12.95
N PRO A 55 1.27 4.73 13.43
CA PRO A 55 0.40 5.85 13.08
C PRO A 55 1.05 7.22 13.29
N GLU A 56 1.85 7.37 14.35
CA GLU A 56 2.59 8.59 14.70
C GLU A 56 3.64 8.92 13.64
N THR A 57 4.42 7.92 13.22
CA THR A 57 5.42 8.07 12.14
C THR A 57 4.73 8.42 10.82
N CYS A 58 3.60 7.80 10.51
CA CYS A 58 2.80 8.11 9.33
C CYS A 58 2.30 9.56 9.34
N LEU A 59 1.79 10.03 10.48
CA LEU A 59 1.32 11.40 10.63
C LEU A 59 2.45 12.41 10.46
N GLN A 60 3.60 12.19 11.10
CA GLN A 60 4.79 13.05 10.95
C GLN A 60 5.24 13.13 9.49
N ARG A 61 5.19 12.02 8.75
CA ARG A 61 5.55 11.96 7.33
C ARG A 61 4.55 12.69 6.44
N ILE A 62 3.26 12.59 6.73
CA ILE A 62 2.20 13.35 6.03
C ILE A 62 2.42 14.84 6.24
N GLN A 63 2.63 15.26 7.50
CA GLN A 63 2.90 16.65 7.85
C GLN A 63 4.15 17.16 7.12
N THR A 64 5.27 16.42 7.16
CA THR A 64 6.52 16.78 6.47
C THR A 64 6.34 16.90 4.95
N ARG A 65 5.42 16.13 4.36
CA ARG A 65 5.15 16.16 2.91
C ARG A 65 4.37 17.40 2.46
N HIS A 66 3.63 18.03 3.38
CA HIS A 66 2.87 19.26 3.15
C HIS A 66 2.00 19.25 1.87
N ARG A 67 1.27 18.15 1.62
CA ARG A 67 0.32 18.09 0.49
C ARG A 67 -1.01 18.76 0.86
N SER A 68 -1.46 19.65 -0.01
CA SER A 68 -2.79 20.26 0.12
C SER A 68 -3.88 19.18 0.09
N GLY A 69 -4.81 19.25 1.04
CA GLY A 69 -5.90 18.27 1.20
C GLY A 69 -5.61 17.10 2.14
N GLU A 70 -4.34 16.86 2.53
CA GLU A 70 -3.98 15.87 3.57
C GLU A 70 -4.00 16.48 5.00
N GLU A 71 -4.23 17.79 5.13
CA GLU A 71 -4.15 18.54 6.40
C GLU A 71 -5.19 18.14 7.46
N SER A 72 -6.33 17.60 7.02
CA SER A 72 -7.45 17.21 7.90
C SER A 72 -7.36 15.77 8.41
N ILE A 73 -6.28 15.03 8.07
CA ILE A 73 -6.10 13.64 8.48
C ILE A 73 -5.78 13.58 9.98
N SER A 74 -6.64 12.94 10.76
CA SER A 74 -6.45 12.77 12.21
C SER A 74 -5.59 11.54 12.53
N LEU A 75 -4.95 11.56 13.71
CA LEU A 75 -4.22 10.40 14.23
C LEU A 75 -5.14 9.19 14.45
N ASP A 76 -6.36 9.43 14.96
CA ASP A 76 -7.38 8.41 15.21
C ASP A 76 -7.77 7.65 13.92
N TYR A 77 -7.89 8.38 12.80
CA TYR A 77 -8.11 7.78 11.49
C TYR A 77 -6.94 6.88 11.07
N LEU A 78 -5.70 7.33 11.29
CA LEU A 78 -4.50 6.53 10.99
C LEU A 78 -4.38 5.30 11.89
N GLN A 79 -4.77 5.38 13.16
CA GLN A 79 -4.83 4.25 14.07
C GLN A 79 -5.84 3.20 13.59
N THR A 80 -7.06 3.64 13.26
CA THR A 80 -8.09 2.75 12.69
C THR A 80 -7.62 2.07 11.40
N LEU A 81 -6.91 2.81 10.54
CA LEU A 81 -6.32 2.22 9.33
C LEU A 81 -5.23 1.20 9.68
N HIS A 82 -4.33 1.52 10.61
CA HIS A 82 -3.26 0.61 11.02
C HIS A 82 -3.83 -0.72 11.53
N GLU A 83 -4.82 -0.68 12.42
CA GLU A 83 -5.49 -1.88 12.94
C GLU A 83 -6.08 -2.75 11.83
N ARG A 84 -6.77 -2.16 10.85
CA ARG A 84 -7.31 -2.91 9.70
C ARG A 84 -6.22 -3.60 8.88
N HIS A 85 -5.06 -2.96 8.71
CA HIS A 85 -3.93 -3.59 7.99
C HIS A 85 -3.30 -4.71 8.81
N GLU A 86 -3.17 -4.54 10.13
CA GLU A 86 -2.67 -5.59 11.03
C GLU A 86 -3.61 -6.81 11.04
N GLU A 87 -4.94 -6.59 11.11
CA GLU A 87 -5.94 -7.67 11.02
C GLU A 87 -5.82 -8.44 9.69
N TRP A 88 -5.56 -7.74 8.59
CA TRP A 88 -5.49 -8.32 7.27
C TRP A 88 -4.16 -9.04 6.99
N LEU A 89 -3.03 -8.38 7.21
CA LEU A 89 -1.71 -8.83 6.73
C LEU A 89 -0.92 -9.62 7.78
N ILE A 90 -1.12 -9.31 9.07
CA ILE A 90 -0.45 -10.01 10.18
C ILE A 90 -1.32 -11.17 10.66
N HIS A 91 -2.56 -10.87 11.05
CA HIS A 91 -3.45 -11.86 11.65
C HIS A 91 -4.16 -12.73 10.60
N ARG A 92 -4.11 -12.36 9.30
CA ARG A 92 -4.75 -13.08 8.19
C ARG A 92 -6.24 -13.37 8.43
N ASN A 93 -6.91 -12.55 9.25
CA ASN A 93 -8.18 -12.91 9.88
C ASN A 93 -9.38 -12.88 8.91
N ARG A 94 -9.17 -12.42 7.67
CA ARG A 94 -10.25 -12.20 6.68
C ARG A 94 -9.98 -12.80 5.30
N THR A 95 -8.82 -13.41 5.08
CA THR A 95 -8.43 -13.87 3.74
C THR A 95 -7.58 -15.13 3.82
N ASN A 96 -7.99 -16.19 3.12
CA ASN A 96 -7.18 -17.39 2.90
C ASN A 96 -6.10 -17.10 1.84
N LEU A 97 -5.17 -16.20 2.15
CA LEU A 97 -4.09 -15.80 1.25
C LEU A 97 -3.02 -16.90 1.24
N SER A 98 -2.94 -17.64 0.14
CA SER A 98 -1.84 -18.57 -0.15
C SER A 98 -0.53 -17.87 -0.53
N ILE A 99 -0.56 -16.55 -0.66
CA ILE A 99 0.55 -15.72 -1.14
C ILE A 99 1.49 -15.39 0.04
N PRO A 100 2.83 -15.46 -0.13
CA PRO A 100 3.76 -15.03 0.89
C PRO A 100 3.66 -13.52 1.17
N ILE A 101 3.86 -13.15 2.43
CA ILE A 101 3.83 -11.76 2.90
C ILE A 101 5.19 -11.44 3.53
N LEU A 102 5.88 -10.45 2.99
CA LEU A 102 7.12 -9.90 3.53
C LEU A 102 6.80 -8.65 4.35
N ILE A 103 7.06 -8.67 5.66
CA ILE A 103 6.83 -7.53 6.54
C ILE A 103 8.15 -6.78 6.71
N VAL A 104 8.16 -5.49 6.38
CA VAL A 104 9.34 -4.62 6.50
C VAL A 104 9.04 -3.50 7.48
N ASP A 105 9.92 -3.31 8.47
CA ASP A 105 9.79 -2.21 9.42
C ASP A 105 10.13 -0.87 8.75
N ALA A 106 9.08 -0.13 8.43
CA ALA A 106 9.15 1.17 7.80
C ALA A 106 9.23 2.34 8.80
N ASN A 107 9.45 2.10 10.11
CA ASN A 107 9.77 3.18 11.07
C ASN A 107 11.22 3.68 10.94
N GLN A 108 12.07 2.92 10.25
CA GLN A 108 13.47 3.25 10.03
C GLN A 108 13.68 4.29 8.89
N THR A 109 14.95 4.61 8.62
CA THR A 109 15.33 5.49 7.49
C THR A 109 15.08 4.80 6.15
N LYS A 110 14.93 5.59 5.09
CA LYS A 110 14.61 5.10 3.74
C LYS A 110 15.67 4.10 3.22
N GLU A 111 16.93 4.34 3.54
CA GLU A 111 18.06 3.53 3.10
C GLU A 111 18.00 2.13 3.72
N ARG A 112 17.66 2.03 5.01
CA ARG A 112 17.51 0.74 5.69
C ARG A 112 16.33 -0.04 5.15
N VAL A 113 15.18 0.61 4.99
CA VAL A 113 13.99 -0.03 4.40
C VAL A 113 14.28 -0.57 3.00
N TYR A 114 15.02 0.19 2.19
CA TYR A 114 15.44 -0.23 0.85
C TYR A 114 16.37 -1.45 0.89
N ASN A 115 17.41 -1.41 1.73
CA ASN A 115 18.36 -2.52 1.85
C ASN A 115 17.66 -3.79 2.37
N ASP A 116 16.84 -3.67 3.41
CA ASP A 116 16.08 -4.78 3.98
C ASP A 116 15.16 -5.40 2.92
N THR A 117 14.44 -4.57 2.16
CA THR A 117 13.56 -5.05 1.09
C THR A 117 14.35 -5.76 -0.01
N ASN A 118 15.46 -5.17 -0.47
CA ASN A 118 16.27 -5.76 -1.54
C ASN A 118 16.88 -7.10 -1.14
N THR A 119 17.47 -7.21 0.06
CA THR A 119 18.04 -8.47 0.53
C THR A 119 17.00 -9.59 0.58
N HIS A 120 15.77 -9.29 1.04
CA HIS A 120 14.71 -10.29 1.08
C HIS A 120 14.20 -10.65 -0.32
N VAL A 121 14.04 -9.67 -1.21
CA VAL A 121 13.59 -9.91 -2.59
C VAL A 121 14.64 -10.70 -3.39
N GLU A 122 15.93 -10.38 -3.24
CA GLU A 122 17.03 -11.11 -3.89
C GLU A 122 17.10 -12.57 -3.43
N ASN A 123 16.89 -12.84 -2.14
CA ASN A 123 16.83 -14.19 -1.61
C ASN A 123 15.63 -14.99 -2.16
N LEU A 124 14.51 -14.32 -2.42
CA LEU A 124 13.31 -14.95 -3.00
C LEU A 124 13.45 -15.23 -4.51
N ILE A 125 14.18 -14.39 -5.25
CA ILE A 125 14.35 -14.51 -6.71
C ILE A 125 15.54 -15.41 -7.09
N SER A 126 16.53 -15.55 -6.20
CA SER A 126 17.76 -16.33 -6.46
C SER A 126 17.59 -17.85 -6.23
N CYS A 127 16.38 -18.32 -5.94
CA CYS A 127 16.00 -19.73 -5.86
C CYS A 127 15.31 -20.20 -7.15
#